data_AF-A0A938P2W0-F1
#
_entry.id   AF-A0A938P2W0-F1
#
_cell.length_a   1.000
_cell.length_b   1.000
_cell.length_c   1.000
_cell.angle_alpha   90.00
_cell.angle_beta   90.00
_cell.angle_gamma   90.00
#
_symmetry.space_group_name_H-M   'P 1'
#
loop_
_entity.id
_entity.type
_entity.pdbx_description
1 polymer ?
#
loop_
_entity_poly.entity_id
_entity_poly.type
_entity_poly.pdbx_seq_one_letter_code
_entity_poly.pdbx_strand_id
1 'polypeptide(L)'
;MPDSIPASKTDLVSFFGVPDILCQAPQRNHDDVIRTLVYRLAGNHGIADPQAITEAVIAREQATSTVMPHGVAIPHARLSGIERPYVAVATSREGFHFDGHTIYLVLLVLVPMDKPTLYLQTLRSIAGILREDDATQHLAALKTAEEVLRFFQTGGLKLPAYICAADIMTPPGITLRDNASLKAAIDILSDNDIDEVPVVDKEGDLVGVVSASALLNVCLPDYLLWMDDLSPIQNFEPFAEVLRKEHNTWLSEIMSERFAFVQVGSPAIQVAAEFARQNVVQCYVLKARRLMGVITLRTFLHKIFRA
;
A
#
# COMPACT_ATOMS: atom_id res chain seq x y z
N MET A 1 28.19 -10.67 2.18
CA MET A 1 27.72 -9.97 3.38
C MET A 1 26.90 -8.79 2.90
N PRO A 2 25.63 -8.60 3.31
CA PRO A 2 24.95 -7.37 2.96
C PRO A 2 25.48 -6.28 3.88
N ASP A 3 26.09 -5.26 3.26
CA ASP A 3 26.54 -4.05 3.94
C ASP A 3 25.43 -3.51 4.85
N SER A 4 25.83 -3.13 6.06
CA SER A 4 24.94 -2.51 7.03
C SER A 4 24.32 -1.26 6.41
N ILE A 5 23.01 -1.31 6.26
CA ILE A 5 22.17 -0.22 5.80
C ILE A 5 22.45 1.00 6.69
N PRO A 6 22.88 2.15 6.14
CA PRO A 6 23.10 3.34 6.96
C PRO A 6 21.77 3.74 7.61
N ALA A 7 21.76 4.07 8.90
CA ALA A 7 20.58 4.57 9.58
C ALA A 7 20.30 6.03 9.16
N SER A 8 19.03 6.42 9.01
CA SER A 8 18.68 7.83 8.80
C SER A 8 19.10 8.67 10.00
N LYS A 9 19.43 9.94 9.75
CA LYS A 9 19.72 10.93 10.80
C LYS A 9 18.47 11.68 11.28
N THR A 10 17.31 11.50 10.63
CA THR A 10 16.09 12.26 10.94
C THR A 10 15.19 11.49 11.89
N ASP A 11 14.75 12.16 12.96
CA ASP A 11 13.84 11.63 13.98
C ASP A 11 12.39 12.04 13.68
N LEU A 12 11.43 11.13 13.83
CA LEU A 12 10.00 11.43 13.68
C LEU A 12 9.57 12.57 14.60
N VAL A 13 10.13 12.64 15.81
CA VAL A 13 9.82 13.68 16.79
C VAL A 13 10.24 15.08 16.30
N SER A 14 11.08 15.18 15.28
CA SER A 14 11.39 16.48 14.65
C SER A 14 10.21 17.10 13.89
N PHE A 15 9.12 16.35 13.64
CA PHE A 15 7.96 16.82 12.89
C PHE A 15 6.82 17.37 13.75
N PHE A 16 6.90 17.28 15.08
CA PHE A 16 5.85 17.74 15.98
C PHE A 16 6.38 18.07 17.38
N GLY A 17 5.71 18.99 18.08
CA GLY A 17 6.02 19.34 19.46
C GLY A 17 4.83 19.19 20.40
N VAL A 18 5.03 19.56 21.67
CA VAL A 18 3.95 19.62 22.69
C VAL A 18 2.70 20.37 22.19
N PRO A 19 2.81 21.52 21.48
CA PRO A 19 1.62 22.21 20.97
C PRO A 19 0.80 21.42 19.95
N ASP A 20 1.38 20.41 19.31
CA ASP A 20 0.76 19.60 18.25
C ASP A 20 0.06 18.35 18.79
N ILE A 21 0.08 18.16 20.12
CA ILE A 21 -0.50 17.00 20.80
C ILE A 21 -1.78 17.43 21.54
N LEU A 22 -2.87 16.74 21.27
CA LEU A 22 -4.16 16.87 21.93
C LEU A 22 -4.43 15.62 22.77
N CYS A 23 -4.20 15.71 24.08
CA CYS A 23 -4.48 14.61 24.99
C CYS A 23 -5.96 14.56 25.37
N GLN A 24 -6.51 13.35 25.46
CA GLN A 24 -7.89 13.09 25.89
C GLN A 24 -8.90 13.96 25.11
N ALA A 25 -8.76 13.92 23.78
CA ALA A 25 -9.54 14.74 22.88
C ALA A 25 -11.05 14.46 23.06
N PRO A 26 -11.90 15.49 23.27
CA PRO A 26 -13.32 15.30 23.56
C PRO A 26 -14.15 14.89 22.33
N GLN A 27 -13.62 15.10 21.13
CA GLN A 27 -14.27 14.77 19.86
C GLN A 27 -14.52 13.27 19.77
N ARG A 28 -15.62 12.89 19.11
CA ARG A 28 -16.03 11.48 18.98
C ARG A 28 -16.12 11.00 17.54
N ASN A 29 -16.35 11.91 16.59
CA ASN A 29 -16.41 11.59 15.17
C ASN A 29 -15.05 11.85 14.48
N HIS A 30 -14.90 11.27 13.30
CA HIS A 30 -13.64 11.29 12.57
C HIS A 30 -13.27 12.68 12.06
N ASP A 31 -14.18 13.33 11.35
CA ASP A 31 -13.94 14.60 10.68
C ASP A 31 -13.66 15.74 11.67
N ASP A 32 -14.27 15.74 12.87
CA ASP A 32 -13.98 16.74 13.89
C ASP A 32 -12.60 16.55 14.51
N VAL A 33 -12.14 15.30 14.68
CA VAL A 33 -10.76 15.02 15.12
C VAL A 33 -9.78 15.51 14.07
N ILE A 34 -9.99 15.15 12.80
CA ILE A 34 -9.14 15.60 11.67
C ILE A 34 -9.10 17.13 11.62
N ARG A 35 -10.26 17.79 11.60
CA ARG A 35 -10.37 19.26 11.56
C ARG A 35 -9.63 19.90 12.74
N THR A 36 -9.82 19.38 13.95
CA THR A 36 -9.15 19.91 15.15
C THR A 36 -7.63 19.83 15.02
N LEU A 37 -7.11 18.70 14.55
CA LEU A 37 -5.66 18.51 14.36
C LEU A 37 -5.10 19.38 13.22
N VAL A 38 -5.83 19.54 12.11
CA VAL A 38 -5.42 20.42 11.00
C VAL A 38 -5.32 21.87 11.46
N TYR A 39 -6.36 22.39 12.14
CA TYR A 39 -6.35 23.77 12.64
C TYR A 39 -5.27 24.00 13.69
N ARG A 40 -4.97 22.99 14.52
CA ARG A 40 -3.86 23.03 15.47
C ARG A 40 -2.52 23.16 14.75
N LEU A 41 -2.25 22.32 13.74
CA LEU A 41 -1.03 22.42 12.95
C LEU A 41 -0.90 23.76 12.23
N ALA A 42 -1.99 24.21 11.59
CA ALA A 42 -2.00 25.47 10.87
C ALA A 42 -1.72 26.65 11.79
N GLY A 43 -2.35 26.71 12.97
CA GLY A 43 -2.11 27.76 13.96
C GLY A 43 -0.68 27.75 14.53
N ASN A 44 -0.16 26.57 14.86
CA ASN A 44 1.16 26.43 15.48
C ASN A 44 2.32 26.68 14.51
N HIS A 45 2.15 26.33 13.24
CA HIS A 45 3.24 26.33 12.24
C HIS A 45 3.03 27.34 11.11
N GLY A 46 1.96 28.13 11.13
CA GLY A 46 1.67 29.13 10.11
C GLY A 46 1.31 28.53 8.75
N ILE A 47 0.70 27.34 8.72
CA ILE A 47 0.27 26.69 7.47
C ILE A 47 -0.99 27.38 6.98
N ALA A 48 -0.98 27.81 5.71
CA ALA A 48 -2.12 28.50 5.10
C ALA A 48 -3.29 27.53 4.81
N ASP A 49 -4.50 28.09 4.79
CA ASP A 49 -5.74 27.42 4.36
C ASP A 49 -6.05 26.08 5.09
N PRO A 50 -6.25 26.10 6.42
CA PRO A 50 -6.62 24.91 7.18
C PRO A 50 -7.94 24.29 6.73
N GLN A 51 -8.82 25.06 6.09
CA GLN A 51 -10.07 24.53 5.56
C GLN A 51 -9.82 23.62 4.36
N ALA A 52 -9.11 24.10 3.34
CA ALA A 52 -8.78 23.27 2.17
C ALA A 52 -7.94 22.04 2.56
N ILE A 53 -7.04 22.18 3.55
CA ILE A 53 -6.27 21.05 4.08
C ILE A 53 -7.21 20.00 4.71
N THR A 54 -8.18 20.44 5.51
CA THR A 54 -9.17 19.54 6.13
C THR A 54 -9.94 18.78 5.06
N GLU A 55 -10.42 19.49 4.03
CA GLU A 55 -11.16 18.90 2.90
C GLU A 55 -10.29 17.87 2.15
N ALA A 56 -9.01 18.17 1.90
CA ALA A 56 -8.09 17.25 1.25
C ALA A 56 -7.83 15.97 2.07
N VAL A 57 -7.67 16.08 3.39
CA VAL A 57 -7.47 14.91 4.27
C VAL A 57 -8.73 14.05 4.32
N ILE A 58 -9.92 14.66 4.47
CA ILE A 58 -11.19 13.93 4.52
C ILE A 58 -11.47 13.24 3.18
N ALA A 59 -11.24 13.91 2.05
CA ALA A 59 -11.42 13.29 0.73
C ALA A 59 -10.50 12.08 0.55
N ARG A 60 -9.26 12.15 1.05
CA ARG A 60 -8.30 11.04 1.03
C ARG A 60 -8.74 9.86 1.90
N GLU A 61 -9.33 10.15 3.05
CA GLU A 61 -9.86 9.17 4.00
C GLU A 61 -11.07 8.43 3.42
N GLN A 62 -12.01 9.16 2.80
CA GLN A 62 -13.19 8.59 2.15
C GLN A 62 -12.82 7.68 0.97
N ALA A 63 -11.75 7.97 0.25
CA ALA A 63 -11.27 7.13 -0.83
C ALA A 63 -10.68 5.80 -0.32
N THR A 64 -9.98 5.82 0.81
CA THR A 64 -9.43 4.62 1.46
C THR A 64 -9.15 4.93 2.92
N SER A 65 -9.83 4.22 3.82
CA SER A 65 -9.65 4.38 5.26
C SER A 65 -8.18 4.23 5.67
N THR A 66 -7.76 5.06 6.61
CA THR A 66 -6.44 5.05 7.24
C THR A 66 -6.45 4.45 8.64
N VAL A 67 -7.57 3.81 9.01
CA VAL A 67 -7.64 2.97 10.20
C VAL A 67 -6.70 1.79 10.04
N MET A 68 -5.89 1.58 11.07
CA MET A 68 -4.94 0.49 11.20
C MET A 68 -5.37 -0.44 12.34
N PRO A 69 -4.87 -1.69 12.36
CA PRO A 69 -4.97 -2.55 13.53
C PRO A 69 -4.50 -1.85 14.82
N HIS A 70 -4.88 -2.41 15.97
CA HIS A 70 -4.48 -1.91 17.30
C HIS A 70 -5.06 -0.54 17.68
N GLY A 71 -6.16 -0.13 17.03
CA GLY A 71 -6.93 1.07 17.42
C GLY A 71 -6.24 2.39 17.07
N VAL A 72 -5.65 2.46 15.87
CA VAL A 72 -4.90 3.62 15.38
C VAL A 72 -5.51 4.12 14.07
N ALA A 73 -5.52 5.44 13.87
CA ALA A 73 -5.76 6.04 12.56
C ALA A 73 -4.59 6.95 12.18
N ILE A 74 -4.22 6.96 10.88
CA ILE A 74 -3.19 7.86 10.37
C ILE A 74 -3.73 8.68 9.18
N PRO A 75 -4.68 9.61 9.41
CA PRO A 75 -5.15 10.50 8.36
C PRO A 75 -3.96 11.28 7.80
N HIS A 76 -3.86 11.35 6.48
CA HIS A 76 -2.71 11.98 5.85
C HIS A 76 -3.09 12.67 4.55
N ALA A 77 -2.42 13.77 4.26
CA ALA A 77 -2.53 14.46 2.99
C ALA A 77 -1.19 15.03 2.55
N ARG A 78 -1.08 15.22 1.26
CA ARG A 78 0.07 15.86 0.63
C ARG A 78 -0.34 17.25 0.19
N LEU A 79 0.50 18.21 0.55
CA LEU A 79 0.15 19.62 0.41
C LEU A 79 1.22 20.36 -0.38
N SER A 80 0.78 21.23 -1.27
CA SER A 80 1.61 22.29 -1.82
C SER A 80 1.82 23.39 -0.77
N GLY A 81 3.01 24.01 -0.75
CA GLY A 81 3.26 25.18 0.11
C GLY A 81 3.78 24.86 1.52
N ILE A 82 4.08 23.60 1.84
CA ILE A 82 4.84 23.22 3.04
C ILE A 82 6.21 22.65 2.64
N GLU A 83 7.25 22.96 3.41
CA GLU A 83 8.64 22.58 3.06
C GLU A 83 9.12 21.29 3.74
N ARG A 84 8.41 20.87 4.79
CA ARG A 84 8.72 19.70 5.63
C ARG A 84 7.44 19.00 6.09
N PRO A 85 7.53 17.75 6.56
CA PRO A 85 6.41 17.07 7.21
C PRO A 85 6.00 17.74 8.52
N TYR A 86 4.71 17.67 8.82
CA TYR A 86 4.11 18.03 10.10
C TYR A 86 3.26 16.88 10.60
N VAL A 87 3.32 16.61 11.90
CA VAL A 87 2.52 15.58 12.55
C VAL A 87 1.73 16.20 13.70
N ALA A 88 0.46 15.82 13.85
CA ALA A 88 -0.29 16.12 15.06
C ALA A 88 -0.88 14.84 15.63
N VAL A 89 -0.98 14.79 16.95
CA VAL A 89 -1.39 13.58 17.68
C VAL A 89 -2.64 13.88 18.50
N ALA A 90 -3.67 13.05 18.38
CA ALA A 90 -4.78 13.01 19.32
C ALA A 90 -4.81 11.68 20.05
N THR A 91 -4.99 11.72 21.37
CA THR A 91 -5.22 10.52 22.19
C THR A 91 -6.60 10.57 22.82
N SER A 92 -7.23 9.41 22.99
CA SER A 92 -8.46 9.25 23.77
C SER A 92 -8.44 7.89 24.46
N ARG A 93 -8.53 7.88 25.80
CA ARG A 93 -8.63 6.64 26.58
C ARG A 93 -9.94 5.91 26.35
N GLU A 94 -11.03 6.65 26.15
CA GLU A 94 -12.36 6.08 25.89
C GLU A 94 -12.51 5.62 24.43
N GLY A 95 -11.63 6.09 23.55
CA GLY A 95 -11.67 5.86 22.13
C GLY A 95 -12.54 6.86 21.36
N PHE A 96 -12.20 7.00 20.10
CA PHE A 96 -12.97 7.59 19.01
C PHE A 96 -13.67 6.46 18.25
N HIS A 97 -14.83 6.73 17.65
CA HIS A 97 -15.58 5.71 16.90
C HIS A 97 -15.61 6.08 15.42
N PHE A 98 -14.77 5.41 14.62
CA PHE A 98 -14.65 5.65 13.17
C PHE A 98 -15.08 4.39 12.42
N ASP A 99 -16.11 4.48 11.59
CA ASP A 99 -16.54 3.39 10.68
C ASP A 99 -16.68 2.01 11.36
N GLY A 100 -17.17 1.99 12.60
CA GLY A 100 -17.35 0.75 13.39
C GLY A 100 -16.09 0.27 14.15
N HIS A 101 -14.98 1.01 14.06
CA HIS A 101 -13.75 0.75 14.80
C HIS A 101 -13.59 1.71 15.99
N THR A 102 -13.06 1.18 17.10
CA THR A 102 -12.64 2.00 18.25
C THR A 102 -11.17 2.38 18.10
N ILE A 103 -10.90 3.67 17.99
CA ILE A 103 -9.57 4.25 17.75
C ILE A 103 -9.13 5.00 18.99
N TYR A 104 -7.95 4.72 19.53
CA TYR A 104 -7.45 5.38 20.74
C TYR A 104 -6.41 6.46 20.42
N LEU A 105 -5.84 6.40 19.22
CA LEU A 105 -4.75 7.24 18.78
C LEU A 105 -4.95 7.66 17.32
N VAL A 106 -4.87 8.96 17.06
CA VAL A 106 -4.88 9.52 15.70
C VAL A 106 -3.60 10.30 15.48
N LEU A 107 -2.86 9.96 14.43
CA LEU A 107 -1.70 10.72 13.98
C LEU A 107 -2.00 11.35 12.62
N LEU A 108 -2.35 12.64 12.61
CA LEU A 108 -2.49 13.40 11.38
C LEU A 108 -1.10 13.68 10.79
N VAL A 109 -0.89 13.35 9.52
CA VAL A 109 0.40 13.56 8.84
C VAL A 109 0.22 14.44 7.59
N LEU A 110 0.83 15.62 7.60
CA LEU A 110 0.88 16.52 6.44
C LEU A 110 2.28 16.48 5.84
N VAL A 111 2.39 16.24 4.54
CA VAL A 111 3.69 16.06 3.85
C VAL A 111 3.82 16.92 2.59
N PRO A 112 5.02 17.42 2.26
CA PRO A 112 5.26 18.13 1.00
C PRO A 112 5.05 17.24 -0.23
N MET A 113 4.46 17.80 -1.29
CA MET A 113 4.29 17.12 -2.59
C MET A 113 5.62 16.78 -3.29
N ASP A 114 6.71 17.47 -2.97
CA ASP A 114 8.02 17.31 -3.62
C ASP A 114 8.94 16.28 -2.95
N LYS A 115 8.50 15.64 -1.86
CA LYS A 115 9.29 14.67 -1.07
C LYS A 115 8.54 13.33 -0.84
N PRO A 116 8.24 12.56 -1.90
CA PRO A 116 7.42 11.34 -1.84
C PRO A 116 8.03 10.23 -0.95
N THR A 117 9.36 10.09 -0.95
CA THR A 117 10.05 9.09 -0.11
C THR A 117 9.94 9.42 1.37
N LEU A 118 10.03 10.70 1.74
CA LEU A 118 9.96 11.13 3.13
C LEU A 118 8.59 10.82 3.73
N TYR A 119 7.52 10.99 2.96
CA TYR A 119 6.17 10.59 3.34
C TYR A 119 6.09 9.10 3.70
N LEU A 120 6.58 8.22 2.83
CA LEU A 120 6.54 6.77 3.07
C LEU A 120 7.44 6.36 4.26
N GLN A 121 8.58 7.01 4.43
CA GLN A 121 9.45 6.81 5.61
C GLN A 121 8.73 7.19 6.91
N THR A 122 8.01 8.32 6.92
CA THR A 122 7.23 8.79 8.07
C THR A 122 6.14 7.82 8.43
N LEU A 123 5.32 7.40 7.45
CA LEU A 123 4.26 6.43 7.69
C LEU A 123 4.80 5.10 8.22
N ARG A 124 5.90 4.60 7.65
CA ARG A 124 6.55 3.37 8.13
C ARG A 124 7.06 3.50 9.57
N SER A 125 7.65 4.64 9.93
CA SER A 125 8.14 4.87 11.28
C SER A 125 6.98 4.84 12.27
N ILE A 126 5.88 5.54 11.98
CA ILE A 126 4.67 5.53 12.81
C ILE A 126 4.07 4.12 12.93
N ALA A 127 3.86 3.45 11.79
CA ALA A 127 3.32 2.09 11.74
C ALA A 127 4.22 1.03 12.39
N GLY A 128 5.51 1.31 12.60
CA GLY A 128 6.43 0.42 13.30
C GLY A 128 6.21 0.38 14.81
N ILE A 129 5.88 1.53 15.40
CA ILE A 129 5.67 1.70 16.85
C ILE A 129 4.37 1.03 17.28
N LEU A 130 3.35 1.22 16.46
CA LEU A 130 1.96 0.96 16.83
C LEU A 130 1.51 -0.46 16.49
N ARG A 131 2.47 -1.40 16.41
CA ARG A 131 2.22 -2.81 16.11
C ARG A 131 1.80 -3.62 17.32
N GLU A 132 1.94 -3.07 18.52
CA GLU A 132 1.66 -3.77 19.77
C GLU A 132 0.51 -3.06 20.49
N ASP A 133 -0.52 -3.82 20.87
CA ASP A 133 -1.71 -3.29 21.56
C ASP A 133 -1.33 -2.53 22.85
N ASP A 134 -0.33 -3.03 23.57
CA ASP A 134 0.15 -2.45 24.82
C ASP A 134 0.70 -1.03 24.64
N ALA A 135 1.41 -0.78 23.54
CA ALA A 135 1.99 0.53 23.25
C ALA A 135 0.89 1.58 22.99
N THR A 136 -0.11 1.24 22.18
CA THR A 136 -1.22 2.15 21.85
C THR A 136 -2.08 2.43 23.09
N GLN A 137 -2.42 1.40 23.87
CA GLN A 137 -3.20 1.57 25.10
C GLN A 137 -2.46 2.40 26.14
N HIS A 138 -1.15 2.17 26.29
CA HIS A 138 -0.32 2.97 27.19
C HIS A 138 -0.31 4.44 26.77
N LEU A 139 -0.06 4.73 25.48
CA LEU A 139 -0.03 6.08 24.94
C LEU A 139 -1.40 6.78 25.10
N ALA A 140 -2.49 6.05 24.89
CA ALA A 140 -3.85 6.56 25.05
C ALA A 140 -4.21 6.92 26.50
N ALA A 141 -3.54 6.30 27.48
CA ALA A 141 -3.75 6.57 28.91
C ALA A 141 -2.93 7.76 29.44
N LEU A 142 -1.95 8.26 28.69
CA LEU A 142 -1.15 9.42 29.08
C LEU A 142 -2.02 10.69 29.15
N LYS A 143 -1.72 11.55 30.12
CA LYS A 143 -2.58 12.69 30.46
C LYS A 143 -2.06 14.02 29.94
N THR A 144 -0.77 14.09 29.62
CA THR A 144 -0.11 15.34 29.22
C THR A 144 0.61 15.18 27.89
N ALA A 145 0.69 16.29 27.15
CA ALA A 145 1.34 16.32 25.84
C ALA A 145 2.84 16.05 25.96
N GLU A 146 3.47 16.44 27.07
CA GLU A 146 4.85 16.17 27.41
C GLU A 146 5.11 14.67 27.60
N GLU A 147 4.22 13.96 28.29
CA GLU A 147 4.32 12.49 28.45
C GLU A 147 4.21 11.79 27.09
N VAL A 148 3.25 12.20 26.25
CA VAL A 148 3.08 11.65 24.91
C VAL A 148 4.32 11.91 24.06
N LEU A 149 4.83 13.14 24.04
CA LEU A 149 6.05 13.47 23.30
C LEU A 149 7.25 12.64 23.79
N ARG A 150 7.38 12.48 25.11
CA ARG A 150 8.44 11.69 25.72
C ARG A 150 8.37 10.21 25.34
N PHE A 151 7.16 9.64 25.27
CA PHE A 151 6.97 8.27 24.81
C PHE A 151 7.57 8.06 23.41
N PHE A 152 7.24 8.95 22.47
CA PHE A 152 7.80 8.91 21.13
C PHE A 152 9.34 9.13 21.13
N GLN A 153 9.87 10.04 21.94
CA GLN A 153 11.33 10.24 22.07
C GLN A 153 12.06 9.00 22.58
N THR A 154 11.52 8.34 23.61
CA THR A 154 12.14 7.14 24.20
C THR A 154 12.11 5.93 23.27
N GLY A 155 11.15 5.90 22.33
CA GLY A 155 11.04 4.84 21.32
C GLY A 155 12.14 4.86 20.24
N GLY A 156 12.99 5.90 20.20
CA GLY A 156 14.14 5.96 19.28
C GLY A 156 13.73 6.05 17.81
N LEU A 157 12.84 6.99 17.48
CA LEU A 157 12.07 7.03 16.23
C LEU A 157 12.83 7.57 15.05
N LYS A 158 13.79 6.78 14.58
CA LYS A 158 14.50 7.10 13.35
C LYS A 158 13.64 6.75 12.15
N LEU A 159 13.55 7.69 11.23
CA LEU A 159 13.08 7.37 9.89
C LEU A 159 13.98 6.28 9.29
N PRO A 160 13.44 5.32 8.53
CA PRO A 160 14.29 4.37 7.83
C PRO A 160 15.06 5.11 6.72
N ALA A 161 16.32 4.76 6.46
CA ALA A 161 17.12 5.45 5.45
C ALA A 161 16.61 5.28 4.02
N TYR A 162 15.82 4.24 3.79
CA TYR A 162 15.12 3.99 2.53
C TYR A 162 13.79 3.31 2.82
N ILE A 163 12.96 3.25 1.78
CA ILE A 163 11.71 2.50 1.77
C ILE A 163 11.91 1.13 1.12
N CYS A 164 11.13 0.14 1.52
CA CYS A 164 11.18 -1.22 0.99
C CYS A 164 9.88 -1.59 0.25
N ALA A 165 9.87 -2.78 -0.36
CA ALA A 165 8.74 -3.29 -1.11
C ALA A 165 7.43 -3.29 -0.29
N ALA A 166 7.50 -3.66 0.99
CA ALA A 166 6.35 -3.63 1.90
C ALA A 166 5.71 -2.24 2.05
N ASP A 167 6.46 -1.15 1.84
CA ASP A 167 5.97 0.23 2.00
C ASP A 167 5.15 0.70 0.78
N ILE A 168 5.36 0.05 -0.36
CA ILE A 168 4.75 0.45 -1.64
C ILE A 168 3.80 -0.58 -2.22
N MET A 169 3.80 -1.81 -1.73
CA MET A 169 2.86 -2.85 -2.18
C MET A 169 1.40 -2.54 -1.87
N THR A 170 0.52 -3.23 -2.57
CA THR A 170 -0.88 -3.43 -2.20
C THR A 170 -1.09 -4.88 -1.78
N PRO A 171 -2.07 -5.18 -0.89
CA PRO A 171 -2.41 -6.55 -0.56
C PRO A 171 -2.71 -7.37 -1.84
N PRO A 172 -2.47 -8.69 -1.83
CA PRO A 172 -2.82 -9.55 -2.94
C PRO A 172 -4.35 -9.63 -3.00
N GLY A 173 -4.96 -8.84 -3.88
CA GLY A 173 -6.42 -8.70 -3.95
C GLY A 173 -7.10 -9.99 -4.43
N ILE A 174 -6.64 -10.51 -5.56
CA ILE A 174 -7.20 -11.71 -6.20
C ILE A 174 -6.06 -12.69 -6.48
N THR A 175 -6.32 -13.97 -6.19
CA THR A 175 -5.37 -15.07 -6.39
C THR A 175 -6.12 -16.30 -6.90
N LEU A 176 -5.46 -17.10 -7.74
CA LEU A 176 -5.91 -18.44 -8.12
C LEU A 176 -5.27 -19.51 -7.24
N ARG A 177 -5.94 -20.67 -7.10
CA ARG A 177 -5.33 -21.88 -6.56
C ARG A 177 -4.64 -22.67 -7.67
N ASP A 178 -3.58 -23.38 -7.33
CA ASP A 178 -2.84 -24.27 -8.25
C ASP A 178 -3.69 -25.39 -8.87
N ASN A 179 -4.79 -25.77 -8.21
CA ASN A 179 -5.78 -26.72 -8.70
C ASN A 179 -6.99 -26.08 -9.40
N ALA A 180 -6.96 -24.77 -9.66
CA ALA A 180 -8.05 -24.08 -10.35
C ALA A 180 -8.16 -24.53 -11.82
N SER A 181 -9.31 -24.29 -12.45
CA SER A 181 -9.53 -24.58 -13.86
C SER A 181 -9.15 -23.41 -14.76
N LEU A 182 -8.90 -23.67 -16.04
CA LEU A 182 -8.73 -22.65 -17.07
C LEU A 182 -9.90 -21.65 -17.09
N LYS A 183 -11.14 -22.16 -16.98
CA LYS A 183 -12.34 -21.33 -16.89
C LYS A 183 -12.29 -20.36 -15.72
N ALA A 184 -11.86 -20.82 -14.53
CA ALA A 184 -11.74 -19.96 -13.36
C ALA A 184 -10.71 -18.84 -13.58
N ALA A 185 -9.62 -19.12 -14.30
CA ALA A 185 -8.64 -18.10 -14.67
C ALA A 185 -9.23 -17.07 -15.64
N ILE A 186 -9.97 -17.51 -16.67
CA ILE A 186 -10.66 -16.63 -17.62
C ILE A 186 -11.68 -15.74 -16.90
N ASP A 187 -12.54 -16.34 -16.07
CA ASP A 187 -13.56 -15.62 -15.31
C ASP A 187 -12.89 -14.55 -14.41
N ILE A 188 -11.83 -14.91 -13.68
CA ILE A 188 -11.11 -13.97 -12.81
C ILE A 188 -10.46 -12.82 -13.59
N LEU A 189 -9.75 -13.11 -14.67
CA LEU A 189 -9.06 -12.08 -15.45
C LEU A 189 -10.08 -11.13 -16.11
N SER A 190 -11.17 -11.68 -16.67
CA SER A 190 -12.20 -10.92 -17.36
C SER A 190 -13.07 -10.10 -16.42
N ASP A 191 -13.57 -10.69 -15.32
CA ASP A 191 -14.52 -10.03 -14.42
C ASP A 191 -13.86 -8.91 -13.60
N ASN A 192 -12.53 -8.96 -13.43
CA ASN A 192 -11.79 -8.00 -12.62
C ASN A 192 -10.93 -7.02 -13.42
N ASP A 193 -10.96 -7.09 -14.76
CA ASP A 193 -10.19 -6.23 -15.67
C ASP A 193 -8.68 -6.21 -15.30
N ILE A 194 -8.09 -7.40 -15.13
CA ILE A 194 -6.69 -7.58 -14.77
C ILE A 194 -5.93 -8.40 -15.82
N ASP A 195 -4.68 -8.03 -16.06
CA ASP A 195 -3.83 -8.68 -17.08
C ASP A 195 -3.13 -9.95 -16.58
N GLU A 196 -2.94 -10.08 -15.27
CA GLU A 196 -2.19 -11.19 -14.67
C GLU A 196 -2.67 -11.49 -13.26
N VAL A 197 -2.88 -12.78 -12.96
CA VAL A 197 -3.29 -13.26 -11.64
C VAL A 197 -2.24 -14.21 -11.04
N PRO A 198 -1.82 -14.01 -9.78
CA PRO A 198 -0.95 -14.95 -9.08
C PRO A 198 -1.66 -16.26 -8.75
N VAL A 199 -0.94 -17.37 -8.90
CA VAL A 199 -1.37 -18.71 -8.52
C VAL A 199 -0.65 -19.13 -7.24
N VAL A 200 -1.42 -19.52 -6.22
CA VAL A 200 -0.90 -19.93 -4.92
C VAL A 200 -1.30 -21.36 -4.57
N ASP A 201 -0.43 -22.06 -3.83
CA ASP A 201 -0.74 -23.36 -3.27
C ASP A 201 -1.65 -23.26 -2.03
N LYS A 202 -1.89 -24.39 -1.35
CA LYS A 202 -2.72 -24.44 -0.13
C LYS A 202 -2.10 -23.70 1.06
N GLU A 203 -0.78 -23.59 1.14
CA GLU A 203 -0.03 -22.82 2.15
C GLU A 203 -0.04 -21.31 1.89
N GLY A 204 -0.38 -20.89 0.67
CA GLY A 204 -0.37 -19.50 0.21
C GLY A 204 0.97 -19.08 -0.38
N ASP A 205 1.83 -20.04 -0.72
CA ASP A 205 3.07 -19.78 -1.45
C ASP A 205 2.76 -19.50 -2.92
N LEU A 206 3.44 -18.52 -3.50
CA LEU A 206 3.32 -18.21 -4.92
C LEU A 206 4.03 -19.31 -5.73
N VAL A 207 3.28 -20.03 -6.54
CA VAL A 207 3.79 -21.14 -7.37
C VAL A 207 3.85 -20.80 -8.85
N GLY A 208 3.13 -19.76 -9.28
CA GLY A 208 3.19 -19.27 -10.66
C GLY A 208 2.23 -18.12 -10.90
N VAL A 209 2.10 -17.75 -12.17
CA VAL A 209 1.21 -16.68 -12.63
C VAL A 209 0.48 -17.10 -13.90
N VAL A 210 -0.73 -16.59 -14.09
CA VAL A 210 -1.49 -16.74 -15.32
C VAL A 210 -1.80 -15.35 -15.87
N SER A 211 -1.33 -15.07 -17.08
CA SER A 211 -1.61 -13.81 -17.78
C SER A 211 -2.69 -13.97 -18.85
N ALA A 212 -3.41 -12.89 -19.14
CA ALA A 212 -4.36 -12.85 -20.25
C ALA A 212 -3.68 -13.17 -21.59
N SER A 213 -2.40 -12.78 -21.77
CA SER A 213 -1.61 -13.15 -22.94
C SER A 213 -1.32 -14.65 -23.04
N ALA A 214 -1.09 -15.33 -21.90
CA ALA A 214 -0.92 -16.78 -21.88
C ALA A 214 -2.21 -17.49 -22.31
N LEU A 215 -3.37 -17.01 -21.85
CA LEU A 215 -4.66 -17.51 -22.31
C LEU A 215 -4.85 -17.32 -23.81
N LEU A 216 -4.54 -16.14 -24.34
CA LEU A 216 -4.62 -15.86 -25.78
C LEU A 216 -3.73 -16.80 -26.60
N ASN A 217 -2.50 -17.06 -26.15
CA ASN A 217 -1.58 -17.96 -26.85
C ASN A 217 -2.08 -19.40 -26.89
N VAL A 218 -2.75 -19.87 -25.84
CA VAL A 218 -3.37 -21.20 -25.83
C VAL A 218 -4.56 -21.26 -26.79
N CYS A 219 -5.29 -20.15 -26.90
CA CYS A 219 -6.45 -20.05 -27.77
C CYS A 219 -6.08 -19.83 -29.25
N LEU A 220 -4.90 -19.26 -29.53
CA LEU A 220 -4.40 -18.91 -30.86
C LEU A 220 -3.55 -20.03 -31.46
N PRO A 221 -4.04 -20.68 -32.54
CA PRO A 221 -3.18 -21.56 -33.31
C PRO A 221 -1.89 -20.85 -33.75
N ASP A 222 -0.74 -21.51 -33.55
CA ASP A 222 0.59 -20.94 -33.83
C ASP A 222 0.68 -20.30 -35.22
N TYR A 223 0.06 -20.92 -36.24
CA TYR A 223 0.12 -20.43 -37.62
C TYR A 223 -0.45 -19.02 -37.82
N LEU A 224 -1.38 -18.58 -36.96
CA LEU A 224 -1.98 -17.25 -37.05
C LEU A 224 -1.02 -16.15 -36.62
N LEU A 225 -0.08 -16.46 -35.72
CA LEU A 225 0.93 -15.52 -35.24
C LEU A 225 1.98 -15.19 -36.32
N TRP A 226 2.02 -15.96 -37.41
CA TRP A 226 2.96 -15.81 -38.52
C TRP A 226 2.31 -15.31 -39.82
N MET A 227 1.01 -15.00 -39.79
CA MET A 227 0.30 -14.47 -40.97
C MET A 227 0.40 -12.95 -41.05
N ASP A 228 0.92 -12.44 -42.16
CA ASP A 228 1.00 -10.99 -42.43
C ASP A 228 -0.36 -10.36 -42.77
N ASP A 229 -1.32 -11.15 -43.26
CA ASP A 229 -2.67 -10.69 -43.60
C ASP A 229 -3.75 -11.60 -42.98
N LEU A 230 -4.46 -11.05 -42.00
CA LEU A 230 -5.57 -11.71 -41.29
C LEU A 230 -6.95 -11.45 -41.93
N SER A 231 -7.02 -10.68 -43.03
CA SER A 231 -8.26 -10.40 -43.77
C SER A 231 -9.11 -11.62 -44.14
N PRO A 232 -8.54 -12.83 -44.35
CA PRO A 232 -9.33 -14.05 -44.59
C PRO A 232 -10.11 -14.56 -43.35
N ILE A 233 -9.73 -14.13 -42.15
CA ILE A 233 -10.25 -14.62 -40.87
C ILE A 233 -11.15 -13.53 -40.27
N GLN A 234 -12.26 -13.25 -40.93
CA GLN A 234 -13.23 -12.26 -40.44
C GLN A 234 -14.14 -12.84 -39.35
N ASN A 235 -14.28 -14.18 -39.29
CA ASN A 235 -15.11 -14.87 -38.31
C ASN A 235 -14.27 -15.38 -37.13
N PHE A 236 -14.39 -14.70 -35.99
CA PHE A 236 -13.70 -14.99 -34.73
C PHE A 236 -14.34 -16.16 -33.93
N GLU A 237 -15.50 -16.67 -34.36
CA GLU A 237 -16.27 -17.73 -33.67
C GLU A 237 -15.55 -19.07 -33.40
N PRO A 238 -14.61 -19.56 -34.23
CA PRO A 238 -13.89 -20.80 -33.96
C PRO A 238 -13.11 -20.78 -32.63
N PHE A 239 -12.64 -19.61 -32.20
CA PHE A 239 -11.88 -19.43 -30.96
C PHE A 239 -12.73 -19.60 -29.70
N ALA A 240 -13.93 -19.01 -29.72
CA ALA A 240 -14.87 -19.11 -28.62
C ALA A 240 -15.39 -20.56 -28.44
N GLU A 241 -15.34 -21.39 -29.50
CA GLU A 241 -15.61 -22.83 -29.39
C GLU A 241 -14.44 -23.62 -28.78
N VAL A 242 -13.19 -23.31 -29.12
CA VAL A 242 -12.00 -23.92 -28.48
C VAL A 242 -12.03 -23.65 -26.97
N LEU A 243 -12.26 -22.41 -26.57
CA LEU A 243 -12.45 -22.01 -25.16
C LEU A 243 -13.58 -22.78 -24.46
N ARG A 244 -14.67 -23.07 -25.18
CA ARG A 244 -15.81 -23.84 -24.62
C ARG A 244 -15.53 -25.33 -24.51
N LYS A 245 -14.76 -25.90 -25.45
CA LYS A 245 -14.46 -27.34 -25.53
C LYS A 245 -13.26 -27.76 -24.67
N GLU A 246 -12.30 -26.86 -24.42
CA GLU A 246 -11.11 -27.10 -23.59
C GLU A 246 -11.36 -26.92 -22.08
N HIS A 247 -12.41 -27.56 -21.55
CA HIS A 247 -12.70 -27.53 -20.11
C HIS A 247 -11.70 -28.33 -19.25
N ASN A 248 -10.77 -29.07 -19.86
CA ASN A 248 -9.86 -30.01 -19.20
C ASN A 248 -8.37 -29.64 -19.27
N THR A 249 -8.01 -28.51 -19.86
CA THR A 249 -6.62 -28.01 -19.85
C THR A 249 -6.28 -27.61 -18.41
N TRP A 250 -5.27 -28.26 -17.83
CA TRP A 250 -4.91 -28.01 -16.44
C TRP A 250 -4.20 -26.66 -16.35
N LEU A 251 -4.52 -25.86 -15.33
CA LEU A 251 -3.88 -24.56 -15.11
C LEU A 251 -2.34 -24.65 -15.12
N SER A 252 -1.79 -25.77 -14.66
CA SER A 252 -0.36 -26.08 -14.67
C SER A 252 0.29 -26.08 -16.06
N GLU A 253 -0.48 -26.29 -17.13
CA GLU A 253 0.04 -26.32 -18.51
C GLU A 253 0.21 -24.91 -19.09
N ILE A 254 -0.51 -23.92 -18.55
CA ILE A 254 -0.54 -22.54 -19.05
C ILE A 254 0.09 -21.54 -18.08
N MET A 255 0.24 -21.94 -16.81
CA MET A 255 0.86 -21.15 -15.76
C MET A 255 2.36 -21.00 -16.03
N SER A 256 2.87 -19.79 -15.85
CA SER A 256 4.30 -19.51 -15.89
C SER A 256 4.88 -19.54 -14.47
N GLU A 257 5.93 -20.32 -14.27
CA GLU A 257 6.78 -20.24 -13.07
C GLU A 257 7.77 -19.05 -13.14
N ARG A 258 7.82 -18.34 -14.27
CA ARG A 258 8.65 -17.15 -14.46
C ARG A 258 7.82 -15.91 -14.19
N PHE A 259 8.11 -15.26 -13.07
CA PHE A 259 7.50 -14.01 -12.64
C PHE A 259 8.52 -13.16 -11.88
N ALA A 260 8.37 -11.84 -11.93
CA ALA A 260 9.24 -10.94 -11.18
C ALA A 260 8.80 -10.87 -9.72
N PHE A 261 9.75 -10.99 -8.79
CA PHE A 261 9.44 -10.88 -7.37
C PHE A 261 10.59 -10.24 -6.58
N VAL A 262 10.24 -9.73 -5.40
CA VAL A 262 11.17 -9.24 -4.39
C VAL A 262 10.74 -9.71 -3.00
N GLN A 263 11.63 -9.63 -2.01
CA GLN A 263 11.26 -9.91 -0.62
C GLN A 263 10.60 -8.68 0.02
N VAL A 264 9.75 -8.87 1.04
CA VAL A 264 9.08 -7.76 1.78
C VAL A 264 10.04 -6.66 2.25
N GLY A 265 11.26 -7.04 2.63
CA GLY A 265 12.29 -6.12 3.10
C GLY A 265 13.19 -5.53 2.00
N SER A 266 13.04 -5.95 0.75
CA SER A 266 13.86 -5.47 -0.38
C SER A 266 13.71 -3.96 -0.56
N PRO A 267 14.80 -3.18 -0.66
CA PRO A 267 14.74 -1.76 -0.98
C PRO A 267 13.92 -1.48 -2.24
N ALA A 268 13.13 -0.40 -2.26
CA ALA A 268 12.25 -0.07 -3.40
C ALA A 268 13.00 0.08 -4.74
N ILE A 269 14.27 0.46 -4.71
CA ILE A 269 15.12 0.51 -5.91
C ILE A 269 15.31 -0.87 -6.57
N GLN A 270 15.25 -1.96 -5.80
CA GLN A 270 15.28 -3.31 -6.36
C GLN A 270 14.01 -3.59 -7.16
N VAL A 271 12.85 -3.09 -6.72
CA VAL A 271 11.59 -3.22 -7.47
C VAL A 271 11.69 -2.52 -8.83
N ALA A 272 12.26 -1.31 -8.86
CA ALA A 272 12.52 -0.62 -10.13
C ALA A 272 13.46 -1.42 -11.05
N ALA A 273 14.49 -2.05 -10.47
CA ALA A 273 15.41 -2.89 -11.22
C ALA A 273 14.71 -4.13 -11.79
N GLU A 274 13.77 -4.75 -11.07
CA GLU A 274 12.99 -5.88 -11.57
C GLU A 274 12.09 -5.49 -12.74
N PHE A 275 11.37 -4.35 -12.66
CA PHE A 275 10.59 -3.84 -13.79
C PHE A 275 11.46 -3.62 -15.03
N ALA A 276 12.61 -2.97 -14.87
CA ALA A 276 13.49 -2.64 -15.99
C ALA A 276 14.18 -3.88 -16.60
N ARG A 277 14.66 -4.81 -15.78
CA ARG A 277 15.40 -5.99 -16.25
C ARG A 277 14.51 -7.03 -16.90
N GLN A 278 13.33 -7.27 -16.33
CA GLN A 278 12.43 -8.31 -16.81
C GLN A 278 11.42 -7.78 -17.83
N ASN A 279 11.37 -6.45 -18.05
CA ASN A 279 10.40 -5.78 -18.90
C ASN A 279 8.94 -6.17 -18.54
N VAL A 280 8.66 -6.15 -17.24
CA VAL A 280 7.35 -6.49 -16.68
C VAL A 280 6.67 -5.26 -16.11
N VAL A 281 5.34 -5.32 -15.98
CA VAL A 281 4.52 -4.27 -15.36
C VAL A 281 4.02 -4.65 -13.97
N GLN A 282 4.36 -5.86 -13.50
CA GLN A 282 3.95 -6.40 -12.22
C GLN A 282 5.13 -7.09 -11.51
N CYS A 283 5.26 -6.87 -10.21
CA CYS A 283 6.26 -7.49 -9.35
C CYS A 283 5.60 -7.96 -8.06
N TYR A 284 5.82 -9.23 -7.70
CA TYR A 284 5.26 -9.85 -6.51
C TYR A 284 6.15 -9.64 -5.29
N VAL A 285 5.53 -9.41 -4.13
CA VAL A 285 6.24 -9.23 -2.87
C VAL A 285 6.04 -10.47 -2.02
N LEU A 286 7.14 -11.15 -1.69
CA LEU A 286 7.13 -12.42 -0.97
C LEU A 286 7.74 -12.28 0.42
N LYS A 287 7.26 -13.10 1.35
CA LYS A 287 7.96 -13.41 2.60
C LYS A 287 8.38 -14.87 2.53
N ALA A 288 9.67 -15.10 2.28
CA ALA A 288 10.16 -16.38 1.79
C ALA A 288 9.45 -16.74 0.46
N ARG A 289 8.48 -17.65 0.50
CA ARG A 289 7.67 -18.08 -0.66
C ARG A 289 6.23 -17.57 -0.63
N ARG A 290 5.75 -17.14 0.54
CA ARG A 290 4.37 -16.70 0.74
C ARG A 290 4.10 -15.37 0.05
N LEU A 291 3.00 -15.29 -0.69
CA LEU A 291 2.55 -14.06 -1.33
C LEU A 291 2.06 -13.06 -0.28
N MET A 292 2.72 -11.90 -0.20
CA MET A 292 2.41 -10.83 0.76
C MET A 292 1.75 -9.61 0.11
N GLY A 293 1.98 -9.40 -1.19
CA GLY A 293 1.45 -8.27 -1.91
C GLY A 293 1.93 -8.21 -3.35
N VAL A 294 1.40 -7.22 -4.06
CA VAL A 294 1.71 -6.94 -5.46
C VAL A 294 2.12 -5.49 -5.60
N ILE A 295 3.10 -5.22 -6.46
CA ILE A 295 3.47 -3.88 -6.89
C ILE A 295 3.33 -3.85 -8.41
N THR A 296 2.38 -3.08 -8.92
CA THR A 296 2.31 -2.77 -10.36
C THR A 296 3.22 -1.59 -10.68
N LEU A 297 3.70 -1.49 -11.92
CA LEU A 297 4.50 -0.36 -12.39
C LEU A 297 3.73 0.96 -12.21
N ARG A 298 2.41 0.94 -12.45
CA ARG A 298 1.52 2.09 -12.20
C ARG A 298 1.55 2.50 -10.73
N THR A 299 1.34 1.57 -9.80
CA THR A 299 1.36 1.84 -8.36
C THR A 299 2.74 2.30 -7.90
N PHE A 300 3.81 1.70 -8.43
CA PHE A 300 5.18 2.12 -8.17
C PHE A 300 5.40 3.57 -8.60
N LEU A 301 5.09 3.92 -9.85
CA LEU A 301 5.27 5.28 -10.37
C LEU A 301 4.41 6.28 -9.60
N HIS A 302 3.18 5.91 -9.27
CA HIS A 302 2.30 6.74 -8.45
C HIS A 302 2.87 6.99 -7.06
N LYS A 303 3.32 5.94 -6.36
CA LYS A 303 3.85 6.06 -4.99
C LYS A 303 5.25 6.67 -4.89
N ILE A 304 6.04 6.61 -5.96
CA ILE A 304 7.43 7.10 -5.97
C ILE A 304 7.57 8.47 -6.63
N PHE A 305 6.87 8.74 -7.74
CA PHE A 305 7.09 9.96 -8.56
C PHE A 305 5.90 10.92 -8.60
N ARG A 306 4.68 10.44 -8.43
CA ARG A 306 3.45 11.27 -8.44
C ARG A 306 2.73 11.26 -7.10
N ALA A 307 3.51 10.96 -6.08
CA ALA A 307 3.10 10.82 -4.73
C ALA A 307 3.10 12.24 -4.17
#